data_AF-A0AAD5KLF3-F1
#
_entry.id   AF-A0AAD5KLF3-F1
#
_cell.length_a   1.000
_cell.length_b   1.000
_cell.length_c   1.000
_cell.angle_alpha   90.00
_cell.angle_beta   90.00
_cell.angle_gamma   90.00
#
_symmetry.space_group_name_H-M   'P 1'
#
loop_
_entity.id
_entity.type
_entity.pdbx_description
1 polymer ?
#
loop_
_entity_poly.entity_id
_entity_poly.type
_entity_poly.pdbx_seq_one_letter_code
_entity_poly.pdbx_strand_id
1 'polypeptide(L)'
;MPKILFDEEGDAIGAHEDLLVTEEESIQPIMNDNSEDDSDDDAPEAISATSAKDFILQAQKSRKDVLARAAAEEKNKRRQREQRLKEQKQGSQRELKQQQKRKLEEEVEKVGEEEDKSEEEGEEEEQQNEESGDFLPEELLAQAAEEEKVKRNHLKAEDLERLLAEAEEEDNQQSAKEQRKKKRKTQAGVRQVGEYTVKVLSKRPRAPVVDQELKNFKDNHTLHRKNLPRKSALLQRSEGVVGKAASQFRRR
;
A
#
# COMPACT_ATOMS: atom_id res chain seq x y z
N MET A 1 -3.72 12.08 39.41
CA MET A 1 -3.25 10.99 38.53
C MET A 1 -3.07 11.55 37.13
N PRO A 2 -1.88 11.41 36.51
CA PRO A 2 -1.65 11.87 35.15
C PRO A 2 -2.54 11.11 34.17
N LYS A 3 -3.09 11.81 33.17
CA LYS A 3 -3.93 11.22 32.12
C LYS A 3 -3.01 10.64 31.04
N ILE A 4 -3.00 9.32 30.89
CA ILE A 4 -2.29 8.62 29.80
C ILE A 4 -3.16 8.77 28.55
N LEU A 5 -2.60 9.35 27.50
CA LEU A 5 -3.26 9.48 26.19
C LEU A 5 -2.81 8.30 25.33
N PHE A 6 -3.76 7.63 24.68
CA PHE A 6 -3.50 6.49 23.79
C PHE A 6 -3.76 6.93 22.33
N ASP A 7 -2.97 6.41 21.39
CA ASP A 7 -3.19 6.66 19.95
C ASP A 7 -4.28 5.75 19.35
N GLU A 8 -4.58 5.96 18.06
CA GLU A 8 -5.57 5.17 17.29
C GLU A 8 -5.20 3.67 17.17
N GLU A 9 -3.99 3.29 17.57
CA GLU A 9 -3.49 1.91 17.59
C GLU A 9 -3.50 1.31 19.02
N GLY A 10 -3.92 2.09 20.04
CA GLY A 10 -4.05 1.65 21.43
C GLY A 10 -2.77 1.72 22.25
N ASP A 11 -1.72 2.39 21.75
CA ASP A 11 -0.45 2.54 22.44
C ASP A 11 -0.42 3.86 23.24
N ALA A 12 0.12 3.81 24.46
CA ALA A 12 0.23 4.97 25.34
C ALA A 12 1.27 5.96 24.79
N ILE A 13 0.78 7.08 24.25
CA ILE A 13 1.59 8.20 23.76
C ILE A 13 2.30 8.83 24.97
N GLY A 14 3.57 8.48 25.15
CA GLY A 14 4.43 9.01 26.21
C GLY A 14 4.87 8.02 27.28
N ALA A 15 4.56 6.71 27.17
CA ALA A 15 5.01 5.68 28.13
C ALA A 15 6.26 4.90 27.68
N HIS A 16 6.97 5.37 26.66
CA HIS A 16 8.26 4.81 26.24
C HIS A 16 9.40 5.74 26.68
N GLU A 17 9.57 5.91 27.99
CA GLU A 17 10.78 6.51 28.57
C GLU A 17 12.00 5.57 28.49
N ASP A 18 11.84 4.32 28.06
CA ASP A 18 12.95 3.37 27.84
C ASP A 18 13.56 3.42 26.42
N LEU A 19 13.04 4.28 25.53
CA LEU A 19 13.68 4.59 24.25
C LEU A 19 14.35 5.97 24.26
N LEU A 20 14.98 6.30 25.39
CA LEU A 20 16.13 7.18 25.37
C LEU A 20 17.21 6.48 24.53
N VAL A 21 17.24 6.83 23.25
CA VAL A 21 18.52 6.92 22.54
C VAL A 21 19.30 7.99 23.30
N THR A 22 19.99 7.57 24.37
CA THR A 22 21.11 8.30 24.90
C THR A 22 22.12 8.38 23.74
N GLU A 23 22.15 9.52 23.06
CA GLU A 23 23.23 9.89 22.15
C GLU A 23 24.58 10.04 22.88
N GLU A 24 24.65 9.68 24.17
CA GLU A 24 25.84 9.66 25.00
C GLU A 24 25.81 8.42 25.91
N GLU A 25 25.83 7.20 25.35
CA GLU A 25 26.61 6.16 26.05
C GLU A 25 28.08 6.55 25.91
N SER A 26 28.50 7.39 26.86
CA SER A 26 29.88 7.54 27.25
C SER A 26 30.47 6.14 27.35
N ILE A 27 31.34 5.80 26.40
CA ILE A 27 32.24 4.67 26.52
C ILE A 27 33.20 5.10 27.63
N GLN A 28 32.77 4.93 28.88
CA GLN A 28 33.71 5.00 29.97
C GLN A 28 34.69 3.85 29.75
N PRO A 29 36.01 4.13 29.75
CA PRO A 29 36.99 3.06 29.74
C PRO A 29 36.70 2.20 30.97
N ILE A 30 36.63 0.88 30.77
CA ILE A 30 36.65 -0.08 31.87
C ILE A 30 38.07 0.02 32.45
N MET A 31 38.25 0.99 33.34
CA MET A 31 39.44 1.20 34.16
C MET A 31 39.39 0.16 35.27
N ASN A 32 39.96 -1.01 35.00
CA ASN A 32 40.60 -1.78 36.07
C ASN A 32 41.99 -1.16 36.24
N ASP A 33 42.18 -0.28 37.21
CA ASP A 33 42.93 -0.59 38.43
C ASP A 33 42.92 0.63 39.37
N ASN A 34 42.97 0.34 40.66
CA ASN A 34 43.02 1.31 41.76
C ASN A 34 44.20 2.28 41.61
N SER A 35 43.92 3.58 41.61
CA SER A 35 44.79 4.57 42.25
C SER A 35 43.99 5.82 42.61
N GLU A 36 43.78 6.00 43.90
CA GLU A 36 43.45 7.28 44.52
C GLU A 36 44.63 8.23 44.26
N ASP A 37 44.52 9.15 43.31
CA ASP A 37 45.46 10.27 43.20
C ASP A 37 44.68 11.53 42.77
N ASP A 38 44.57 12.46 43.71
CA ASP A 38 44.07 13.83 43.54
C ASP A 38 45.05 14.58 42.60
N SER A 39 44.67 14.83 41.34
CA SER A 39 45.46 15.68 40.45
C SER A 39 44.60 16.50 39.49
N ASP A 40 44.55 17.81 39.77
CA ASP A 40 43.86 18.88 39.03
C ASP A 40 44.46 19.20 37.63
N ASP A 41 45.16 18.26 36.98
CA ASP A 41 45.75 18.44 35.64
C ASP A 41 45.61 17.18 34.79
N ASP A 42 44.36 16.85 34.46
CA ASP A 42 44.00 15.67 33.66
C ASP A 42 44.15 15.98 32.16
N ALA A 43 45.41 16.09 31.71
CA ALA A 43 45.74 16.07 30.30
C ALA A 43 45.48 14.66 29.74
N PRO A 44 44.88 14.52 28.54
CA PRO A 44 44.49 13.21 28.03
C PRO A 44 45.70 12.27 27.92
N GLU A 45 45.59 11.12 28.57
CA GLU A 45 46.60 10.06 28.48
C GLU A 45 46.89 9.71 27.01
N ALA A 46 48.18 9.69 26.65
CA ALA A 46 48.61 9.44 25.28
C ALA A 46 48.29 7.99 24.86
N ILE A 47 47.15 7.79 24.20
CA ILE A 47 46.72 6.49 23.67
C ILE A 47 47.72 6.04 22.58
N SER A 48 48.35 4.88 22.79
CA SER A 48 49.26 4.28 21.81
C SER A 48 48.55 4.02 20.47
N ALA A 49 49.26 4.24 19.36
CA ALA A 49 48.72 4.04 18.02
C ALA A 49 48.21 2.60 17.76
N THR A 50 48.63 1.61 18.56
CA THR A 50 48.11 0.24 18.51
C THR A 50 46.76 0.10 19.20
N SER A 51 46.60 0.61 20.43
CA SER A 51 45.32 0.56 21.15
C SER A 51 44.25 1.41 20.47
N ALA A 52 44.62 2.53 19.85
CA ALA A 52 43.71 3.33 19.02
C ALA A 52 43.15 2.53 17.83
N LYS A 53 43.96 1.68 17.18
CA LYS A 53 43.51 0.84 16.07
C LYS A 53 42.55 -0.25 16.53
N ASP A 54 42.86 -0.90 17.64
CA ASP A 54 42.00 -1.95 18.20
C ASP A 54 40.65 -1.39 18.65
N PHE A 55 40.66 -0.19 19.25
CA PHE A 55 39.43 0.51 19.62
C PHE A 55 38.57 0.85 18.39
N ILE A 56 39.19 1.35 17.31
CA ILE A 56 38.46 1.64 16.06
C ILE A 56 37.87 0.35 15.47
N LEU A 57 38.61 -0.76 15.47
CA LEU A 57 38.13 -2.04 14.97
C LEU A 57 36.97 -2.58 15.83
N GLN A 58 37.06 -2.46 17.15
CA GLN A 58 36.02 -2.89 18.08
C GLN A 58 34.76 -2.02 17.94
N ALA A 59 34.92 -0.70 17.82
CA ALA A 59 33.83 0.23 17.56
C ALA A 59 33.15 -0.02 16.19
N GLN A 60 33.92 -0.42 15.17
CA GLN A 60 33.34 -0.83 13.89
C GLN A 60 32.56 -2.14 13.99
N LYS A 61 33.05 -3.12 14.77
CA LYS A 61 32.33 -4.38 15.01
C LYS A 61 31.03 -4.15 15.77
N SER A 62 31.06 -3.39 16.87
CA SER A 62 29.86 -3.08 17.65
C SER A 62 28.80 -2.33 16.82
N ARG A 63 29.20 -1.37 15.99
CA ARG A 63 28.28 -0.69 15.05
C ARG A 63 27.63 -1.66 14.06
N LYS A 64 28.40 -2.61 13.51
CA LYS A 64 27.85 -3.63 12.60
C LYS A 64 26.87 -4.56 13.32
N ASP A 65 27.17 -4.95 14.54
CA ASP A 65 26.32 -5.83 15.34
C ASP A 65 25.01 -5.14 15.73
N VAL A 66 25.05 -3.87 16.12
CA VAL A 66 23.85 -3.06 16.40
C VAL A 66 22.97 -2.93 15.16
N LEU A 67 23.56 -2.62 14.00
CA LEU A 67 22.81 -2.55 12.74
C LEU A 67 22.21 -3.91 12.35
N ALA A 68 22.92 -5.00 12.57
CA ALA A 68 22.42 -6.35 12.31
C ALA A 68 21.26 -6.73 13.23
N ARG A 69 21.34 -6.37 14.53
CA ARG A 69 20.26 -6.57 15.51
C ARG A 69 19.01 -5.76 15.14
N ALA A 70 19.18 -4.47 14.83
CA ALA A 70 18.07 -3.62 14.42
C ALA A 70 17.36 -4.16 13.16
N ALA A 71 18.13 -4.64 12.17
CA ALA A 71 17.58 -5.26 10.96
C ALA A 71 16.87 -6.60 11.25
N ALA A 72 17.34 -7.39 12.22
CA ALA A 72 16.69 -8.62 12.63
C ALA A 72 15.36 -8.35 13.38
N GLU A 73 15.34 -7.34 14.24
CA GLU A 73 14.12 -6.89 14.94
C GLU A 73 13.05 -6.39 13.97
N GLU A 74 13.43 -5.58 12.97
CA GLU A 74 12.49 -5.11 11.94
C GLU A 74 11.89 -6.29 11.16
N LYS A 75 12.71 -7.28 10.79
CA LYS A 75 12.23 -8.51 10.13
C LYS A 75 11.27 -9.30 11.02
N ASN A 76 11.54 -9.41 12.32
CA ASN A 76 10.65 -10.10 13.26
C ASN A 76 9.33 -9.35 13.45
N LYS A 77 9.36 -8.01 13.56
CA LYS A 77 8.14 -7.17 13.59
C LYS A 77 7.31 -7.35 12.33
N ARG A 78 7.95 -7.40 11.15
CA ARG A 78 7.27 -7.67 9.89
C ARG A 78 6.59 -9.05 9.89
N ARG A 79 7.28 -10.09 10.34
CA ARG A 79 6.71 -11.45 10.44
C ARG A 79 5.50 -11.49 11.38
N GLN A 80 5.58 -10.83 12.53
CA GLN A 80 4.46 -10.74 13.47
C GLN A 80 3.25 -10.03 12.86
N ARG A 81 3.46 -8.94 12.11
CA ARG A 81 2.38 -8.23 11.39
C ARG A 81 1.74 -9.11 10.32
N GLU A 82 2.55 -9.79 9.51
CA GLU A 82 2.05 -10.71 8.48
C GLU A 82 1.27 -11.89 9.09
N GLN A 83 1.72 -12.43 10.23
CA GLN A 83 1.00 -13.45 11.00
C GLN A 83 -0.35 -12.92 11.53
N ARG A 84 -0.36 -11.76 12.19
CA ARG A 84 -1.59 -11.13 12.68
C ARG A 84 -2.60 -10.86 11.56
N LEU A 85 -2.13 -10.34 10.41
CA LEU A 85 -2.98 -10.10 9.26
C LEU A 85 -3.56 -11.41 8.69
N LYS A 86 -2.77 -12.48 8.68
CA LYS A 86 -3.22 -13.80 8.25
C LYS A 86 -4.27 -14.37 9.21
N GLU A 87 -4.06 -14.25 10.51
CA GLU A 87 -5.02 -14.66 11.54
C GLU A 87 -6.34 -13.87 11.43
N GLN A 88 -6.28 -12.55 11.24
CA GLN A 88 -7.48 -11.72 11.01
C GLN A 88 -8.25 -12.14 9.76
N LYS A 89 -7.56 -12.37 8.63
CA LYS A 89 -8.21 -12.84 7.40
C LYS A 89 -8.85 -14.21 7.58
N GLN A 90 -8.20 -15.12 8.29
CA GLN A 90 -8.76 -16.44 8.58
C GLN A 90 -9.94 -16.38 9.55
N GLY A 91 -9.88 -15.51 10.56
CA GLY A 91 -10.98 -15.24 11.50
C GLY A 91 -12.20 -14.69 10.77
N SER A 92 -12.02 -13.63 9.99
CA SER A 92 -13.09 -13.02 9.19
C SER A 92 -13.74 -14.02 8.21
N GLN A 93 -12.96 -14.86 7.54
CA GLN A 93 -13.50 -15.92 6.69
C GLN A 93 -14.30 -16.97 7.47
N ARG A 94 -13.87 -17.34 8.68
CA ARG A 94 -14.60 -18.29 9.52
C ARG A 94 -15.91 -17.69 10.02
N GLU A 95 -15.89 -16.44 10.46
CA GLU A 95 -17.09 -15.71 10.91
C GLU A 95 -18.09 -15.57 9.77
N LEU A 96 -17.65 -15.18 8.57
CA LEU A 96 -18.52 -15.04 7.42
C LEU A 96 -19.17 -16.38 7.02
N LYS A 97 -18.40 -17.48 7.06
CA LYS A 97 -18.95 -18.84 6.84
C LYS A 97 -19.96 -19.25 7.93
N GLN A 98 -19.71 -18.90 9.19
CA GLN A 98 -20.66 -19.18 10.28
C GLN A 98 -21.95 -18.36 10.13
N GLN A 99 -21.84 -17.09 9.75
CA GLN A 99 -23.00 -16.24 9.49
C GLN A 99 -23.83 -16.75 8.30
N GLN A 100 -23.19 -17.18 7.21
CA GLN A 100 -23.89 -17.78 6.08
C GLN A 100 -24.63 -19.06 6.47
N LYS A 101 -24.02 -19.92 7.29
CA LYS A 101 -24.70 -21.12 7.80
C LYS A 101 -25.92 -20.78 8.66
N ARG A 102 -25.79 -19.81 9.58
CA ARG A 102 -26.93 -19.36 10.42
C ARG A 102 -28.07 -18.78 9.58
N LYS A 103 -27.76 -18.01 8.53
CA LYS A 103 -28.78 -17.48 7.62
C LYS A 103 -29.52 -18.57 6.86
N LEU A 104 -28.79 -19.59 6.39
CA LEU A 104 -29.40 -20.75 5.74
C LEU A 104 -30.29 -21.55 6.71
N GLU A 105 -29.87 -21.70 7.97
CA GLU A 105 -30.69 -22.34 9.01
C GLU A 105 -31.97 -21.52 9.30
N GLU A 106 -31.88 -20.19 9.43
CA GLU A 106 -33.05 -19.31 9.60
C GLU A 106 -33.98 -19.27 8.38
N GLU A 107 -33.45 -19.35 7.15
CA GLU A 107 -34.26 -19.40 5.93
C GLU A 107 -35.00 -20.75 5.80
N VAL A 108 -34.35 -21.87 6.16
CA VAL A 108 -35.00 -23.19 6.16
C VAL A 108 -36.09 -23.28 7.24
N GLU A 109 -35.89 -22.67 8.41
CA GLU A 109 -36.89 -22.63 9.48
C GLU A 109 -38.11 -21.77 9.10
N LYS A 110 -37.92 -20.67 8.37
CA LYS A 110 -39.02 -19.83 7.87
C LYS A 110 -39.81 -20.45 6.72
N VAL A 111 -39.16 -21.18 5.81
CA VAL A 111 -39.85 -21.90 4.73
C VAL A 111 -40.66 -23.07 5.30
N GLY A 112 -40.16 -23.75 6.35
CA GLY A 112 -40.92 -24.80 7.04
C GLY A 112 -42.17 -24.29 7.77
N GLU A 113 -42.19 -23.06 8.30
CA GLU A 113 -43.37 -22.47 8.94
C GLU A 113 -44.42 -21.91 7.95
N GLU A 114 -44.05 -21.66 6.69
CA GLU A 114 -44.98 -21.21 5.64
C GLU A 114 -45.62 -22.38 4.87
N GLU A 115 -44.94 -23.52 4.73
CA GLU A 115 -45.54 -24.74 4.15
C GLU A 115 -46.62 -25.35 5.07
N ASP A 116 -46.43 -25.35 6.39
CA ASP A 116 -47.42 -25.86 7.38
C ASP A 116 -48.68 -24.97 7.54
N LYS A 117 -48.77 -23.82 6.86
CA LYS A 117 -49.93 -22.90 6.91
C LYS A 117 -50.71 -22.76 5.61
N SER A 118 -50.30 -23.45 4.53
CA SER A 118 -50.94 -23.33 3.21
C SER A 118 -51.70 -24.58 2.75
N GLU A 119 -51.72 -25.67 3.53
CA GLU A 119 -52.42 -26.92 3.17
C GLU A 119 -53.91 -27.00 3.61
N GLU A 120 -54.54 -25.94 4.15
CA GLU A 120 -55.92 -26.02 4.68
C GLU A 120 -57.02 -25.25 3.91
N GLU A 121 -56.72 -24.54 2.82
CA GLU A 121 -57.75 -23.84 2.02
C GLU A 121 -57.49 -23.97 0.52
N GLY A 122 -58.06 -24.98 -0.14
CA GLY A 122 -57.98 -25.04 -1.60
C GLY A 122 -58.47 -26.31 -2.30
N GLU A 123 -59.49 -26.99 -1.80
CA GLU A 123 -60.16 -28.08 -2.53
C GLU A 123 -61.64 -27.74 -2.72
N GLU A 124 -61.96 -26.89 -3.70
CA GLU A 124 -63.27 -26.84 -4.36
C GLU A 124 -63.20 -25.84 -5.53
N GLU A 125 -62.92 -26.32 -6.74
CA GLU A 125 -63.72 -26.01 -7.94
C GLU A 125 -63.19 -26.79 -9.17
N GLU A 126 -64.06 -27.66 -9.67
CA GLU A 126 -63.90 -28.50 -10.84
C GLU A 126 -64.10 -27.74 -12.17
N GLN A 127 -63.32 -28.15 -13.17
CA GLN A 127 -63.70 -28.37 -14.57
C GLN A 127 -64.18 -27.16 -15.40
N GLN A 128 -63.30 -26.66 -16.27
CA GLN A 128 -63.49 -26.61 -17.74
C GLN A 128 -62.38 -25.78 -18.41
N ASN A 129 -61.43 -26.46 -19.07
CA ASN A 129 -60.79 -26.05 -20.34
C ASN A 129 -59.58 -26.95 -20.63
N GLU A 130 -59.87 -28.17 -21.08
CA GLU A 130 -58.91 -28.97 -21.83
C GLU A 130 -58.92 -28.45 -23.28
N GLU A 131 -57.94 -27.64 -23.67
CA GLU A 131 -57.39 -27.45 -25.04
C GLU A 131 -56.69 -26.08 -25.23
N SER A 132 -55.69 -25.78 -24.41
CA SER A 132 -54.56 -24.92 -24.82
C SER A 132 -53.40 -25.18 -23.88
N GLY A 133 -52.46 -26.01 -24.33
CA GLY A 133 -51.37 -26.52 -23.49
C GLY A 133 -50.58 -25.41 -22.80
N ASP A 134 -50.26 -25.64 -21.53
CA ASP A 134 -49.10 -25.27 -20.70
C ASP A 134 -48.31 -23.97 -20.97
N PHE A 135 -48.87 -23.02 -21.70
CA PHE A 135 -48.29 -21.70 -21.90
C PHE A 135 -48.97 -20.73 -20.96
N LEU A 136 -48.16 -20.05 -20.14
CA LEU A 136 -48.62 -18.89 -19.38
C LEU A 136 -49.28 -17.89 -20.33
N PRO A 137 -50.38 -17.22 -19.91
CA PRO A 137 -51.02 -16.17 -20.68
C PRO A 137 -50.00 -15.18 -21.26
N GLU A 138 -50.10 -14.87 -22.55
CA GLU A 138 -49.16 -13.97 -23.24
C GLU A 138 -49.08 -12.58 -22.57
N GLU A 139 -50.16 -12.15 -21.92
CA GLU A 139 -50.23 -10.91 -21.14
C GLU A 139 -49.28 -10.93 -19.92
N LEU A 140 -49.13 -12.08 -19.25
CA LEU A 140 -48.21 -12.25 -18.12
C LEU A 140 -46.75 -12.37 -18.58
N LEU A 141 -46.52 -13.02 -19.72
CA LEU A 141 -45.20 -13.07 -20.36
C LEU A 141 -44.73 -11.69 -20.84
N ALA A 142 -45.64 -10.88 -21.39
CA ALA A 142 -45.34 -9.51 -21.78
C ALA A 142 -45.04 -8.61 -20.56
N GLN A 143 -45.79 -8.76 -19.46
CA GLN A 143 -45.49 -8.07 -18.20
C GLN A 143 -44.13 -8.43 -17.63
N ALA A 144 -43.76 -9.72 -17.60
CA ALA A 144 -42.44 -10.14 -17.11
C ALA A 144 -41.28 -9.60 -17.98
N ALA A 145 -41.48 -9.51 -19.31
CA ALA A 145 -40.49 -8.97 -20.23
C ALA A 145 -40.38 -7.42 -20.17
N GLU A 146 -41.44 -6.72 -19.76
CA GLU A 146 -41.41 -5.30 -19.48
C GLU A 146 -40.80 -4.99 -18.10
N GLU A 147 -41.08 -5.81 -17.08
CA GLU A 147 -40.46 -5.71 -15.76
C GLU A 147 -38.95 -6.01 -15.78
N GLU A 148 -38.48 -6.88 -16.67
CA GLU A 148 -37.04 -7.13 -16.84
C GLU A 148 -36.30 -5.91 -17.44
N LYS A 149 -37.00 -5.01 -18.14
CA LYS A 149 -36.46 -3.71 -18.60
C LYS A 149 -36.49 -2.65 -17.51
N VAL A 150 -37.25 -2.84 -16.43
CA VAL A 150 -37.15 -2.04 -15.22
C VAL A 150 -35.88 -2.49 -14.48
N LYS A 151 -34.85 -1.64 -14.55
CA LYS A 151 -33.50 -1.84 -14.02
C LYS A 151 -33.50 -2.58 -12.67
N ARG A 152 -33.33 -3.91 -12.72
CA ARG A 152 -33.03 -4.70 -11.53
C ARG A 152 -31.66 -4.23 -11.01
N ASN A 153 -31.62 -3.71 -9.78
CA ASN A 153 -30.41 -3.22 -9.10
C ASN A 153 -29.45 -4.35 -8.66
N HIS A 154 -29.48 -5.49 -9.33
CA HIS A 154 -28.58 -6.61 -9.04
C HIS A 154 -27.46 -6.60 -10.06
N LEU A 155 -26.27 -6.18 -9.62
CA LEU A 155 -25.04 -6.26 -10.40
C LEU A 155 -24.83 -7.71 -10.82
N LYS A 156 -24.60 -7.93 -12.12
CA LYS A 156 -24.22 -9.25 -12.61
C LYS A 156 -22.82 -9.59 -12.09
N ALA A 157 -22.49 -10.88 -12.02
CA ALA A 157 -21.16 -11.32 -11.60
C ALA A 157 -20.02 -10.67 -12.43
N GLU A 158 -20.26 -10.45 -13.72
CA GLU A 158 -19.33 -9.75 -14.62
C GLU A 158 -19.13 -8.27 -14.27
N ASP A 159 -20.17 -7.60 -13.74
CA ASP A 159 -20.08 -6.20 -13.31
C ASP A 159 -19.33 -6.07 -11.97
N LEU A 160 -19.44 -7.07 -11.10
CA LEU A 160 -18.66 -7.14 -9.86
C LEU A 160 -17.17 -7.37 -10.14
N GLU A 161 -16.82 -8.22 -11.11
CA GLU A 161 -15.42 -8.40 -11.53
C GLU A 161 -14.84 -7.12 -12.14
N ARG A 162 -15.63 -6.37 -12.92
CA ARG A 162 -15.18 -5.06 -13.44
C ARG A 162 -14.93 -4.04 -12.33
N LEU A 163 -15.83 -3.95 -11.36
CA LEU A 163 -15.67 -3.04 -10.22
C LEU A 163 -14.45 -3.39 -9.36
N LEU A 164 -14.19 -4.69 -9.15
CA LEU A 164 -13.01 -5.14 -8.42
C LEU A 164 -11.71 -4.86 -9.20
N ALA A 165 -11.70 -5.10 -10.51
CA ALA A 165 -10.55 -4.79 -11.35
C ALA A 165 -10.25 -3.28 -11.38
N GLU A 166 -11.28 -2.44 -11.47
CA GLU A 166 -11.13 -0.98 -11.44
C GLU A 166 -10.61 -0.49 -10.08
N ALA A 167 -11.14 -1.03 -8.97
CA ALA A 167 -10.66 -0.69 -7.63
C ALA A 167 -9.19 -1.09 -7.42
N GLU A 168 -8.77 -2.28 -7.89
CA GLU A 168 -7.37 -2.71 -7.82
C GLU A 168 -6.46 -1.81 -8.66
N GLU A 169 -6.90 -1.37 -9.84
CA GLU A 169 -6.15 -0.42 -10.67
C GLU A 169 -6.01 0.95 -10.00
N GLU A 170 -7.07 1.45 -9.36
CA GLU A 170 -7.03 2.70 -8.61
C GLU A 170 -6.07 2.63 -7.42
N ASP A 171 -6.13 1.56 -6.62
CA ASP A 171 -5.22 1.33 -5.49
C ASP A 171 -3.76 1.23 -5.95
N ASN A 172 -3.52 0.55 -7.08
CA ASN A 172 -2.19 0.47 -7.69
C ASN A 172 -1.71 1.85 -8.17
N GLN A 173 -2.59 2.66 -8.76
CA GLN A 173 -2.24 4.02 -9.17
C GLN A 173 -2.00 4.94 -7.97
N GLN A 174 -2.80 4.85 -6.92
CA GLN A 174 -2.66 5.65 -5.70
C GLN A 174 -1.36 5.29 -4.97
N SER A 175 -1.12 4.00 -4.72
CA SER A 175 0.12 3.53 -4.09
C SER A 175 1.36 3.92 -4.92
N ALA A 176 1.30 3.82 -6.26
CA ALA A 176 2.39 4.28 -7.12
C ALA A 176 2.62 5.80 -7.03
N LYS A 177 1.55 6.62 -6.96
CA LYS A 177 1.64 8.08 -6.77
C LYS A 177 2.27 8.41 -5.41
N GLU A 178 1.88 7.72 -4.34
CA GLU A 178 2.44 7.91 -3.00
C GLU A 178 3.91 7.52 -2.92
N GLN A 179 4.29 6.38 -3.51
CA GLN A 179 5.67 5.95 -3.58
C GLN A 179 6.54 6.98 -4.32
N ARG A 180 6.04 7.57 -5.41
CA ARG A 180 6.73 8.66 -6.13
C ARG A 180 6.90 9.91 -5.25
N LYS A 181 5.87 10.29 -4.46
CA LYS A 181 5.95 11.42 -3.51
C LYS A 181 7.01 11.16 -2.42
N LYS A 182 7.03 9.95 -1.82
CA LYS A 182 8.01 9.57 -0.80
C LYS A 182 9.45 9.61 -1.34
N LYS A 183 9.70 9.06 -2.54
CA LYS A 183 11.02 9.10 -3.20
C LYS A 183 11.50 10.52 -3.51
N ARG A 184 10.61 11.42 -3.91
CA ARG A 184 10.96 12.84 -4.15
C ARG A 184 11.40 13.56 -2.87
N LYS A 185 10.73 13.30 -1.74
CA LYS A 185 11.09 13.89 -0.43
C LYS A 185 12.51 13.47 0.02
N THR A 186 12.91 12.23 -0.20
CA THR A 186 14.25 11.74 0.19
C THR A 186 15.36 12.16 -0.77
N GLN A 187 15.05 12.29 -2.06
CA GLN A 187 16.04 12.65 -3.10
C GLN A 187 16.43 14.14 -3.09
N ALA A 188 15.60 15.01 -2.52
CA ALA A 188 15.84 16.45 -2.50
C ALA A 188 17.13 16.85 -1.76
N GLY A 189 17.70 15.97 -0.92
CA GLY A 189 19.00 16.20 -0.28
C GLY A 189 19.05 17.38 0.71
N VAL A 190 17.89 17.99 0.98
CA VAL A 190 17.69 19.06 1.97
C VAL A 190 16.84 18.48 3.09
N ARG A 191 17.41 18.40 4.29
CA ARG A 191 16.66 18.07 5.52
C ARG A 191 16.42 19.36 6.27
N GLN A 192 15.19 19.61 6.68
CA GLN A 192 14.85 20.70 7.61
C GLN A 192 14.98 20.19 9.04
N VAL A 193 15.68 20.93 9.89
CA VAL A 193 15.84 20.66 11.32
C VAL A 193 15.51 21.96 12.04
N GLY A 194 14.27 22.08 12.51
CA GLY A 194 13.73 23.34 13.05
C GLY A 194 13.78 24.46 12.01
N GLU A 195 14.41 25.59 12.37
CA GLU A 195 14.57 26.76 11.50
C GLU A 195 15.68 26.58 10.44
N TYR A 196 16.55 25.58 10.63
CA TYR A 196 17.73 25.39 9.79
C TYR A 196 17.50 24.37 8.67
N THR A 197 18.17 24.57 7.53
CA THR A 197 18.20 23.61 6.42
C THR A 197 19.58 22.98 6.30
N VAL A 198 19.64 21.67 6.53
CA VAL A 198 20.86 20.87 6.40
C VAL A 198 20.96 20.35 4.96
N LYS A 199 22.01 20.78 4.25
CA LYS A 199 22.35 20.30 2.89
C LYS A 199 23.63 19.49 2.94
N VAL A 200 23.59 18.27 2.41
CA VAL A 200 24.79 17.44 2.28
C VAL A 200 25.59 17.87 1.05
N LEU A 201 26.77 18.47 1.25
CA LEU A 201 27.68 18.80 0.15
C LEU A 201 28.24 17.51 -0.48
N SER A 202 27.70 17.11 -1.64
CA SER A 202 28.29 16.02 -2.40
C SER A 202 29.50 16.52 -3.19
N LYS A 203 30.70 16.00 -2.91
CA LYS A 203 31.96 16.36 -3.63
C LYS A 203 32.05 15.82 -5.08
N ARG A 204 30.98 15.26 -5.64
CA ARG A 204 30.99 14.70 -7.00
C ARG A 204 30.64 15.80 -8.01
N PRO A 205 31.45 16.04 -9.06
CA PRO A 205 31.08 16.99 -10.10
C PRO A 205 29.80 16.49 -10.79
N ARG A 206 28.74 17.29 -10.73
CA ARG A 206 27.50 17.05 -11.48
C ARG A 206 27.47 17.99 -12.67
N ALA A 207 26.98 17.51 -13.81
CA ALA A 207 26.67 18.39 -14.93
C ALA A 207 25.63 19.43 -14.48
N PRO A 208 25.75 20.69 -14.93
CA PRO A 208 24.77 21.72 -14.60
C PRO A 208 23.40 21.32 -15.16
N VAL A 209 22.36 21.55 -14.36
CA VAL A 209 20.97 21.36 -14.81
C VAL A 209 20.65 22.48 -15.78
N VAL A 210 20.16 22.14 -16.97
CA VAL A 210 19.71 23.12 -17.97
C VAL A 210 18.42 23.77 -17.50
N ASP A 211 18.32 25.10 -17.57
CA ASP A 211 17.11 25.83 -17.21
C ASP A 211 15.92 25.35 -18.06
N GLN A 212 14.88 24.88 -17.38
CA GLN A 212 13.69 24.36 -18.04
C GLN A 212 12.99 25.44 -18.85
N GLU A 213 13.04 26.70 -18.41
CA GLU A 213 12.49 27.84 -19.14
C GLU A 213 13.17 28.02 -20.49
N LEU A 214 14.51 27.97 -20.54
CA LEU A 214 15.26 28.06 -21.80
C LEU A 214 15.00 26.87 -22.71
N LYS A 215 14.91 25.66 -22.14
CA LYS A 215 14.55 24.45 -22.88
C LYS A 215 13.15 24.56 -23.48
N ASN A 216 12.17 24.91 -22.66
CA ASN A 216 10.77 25.08 -23.08
C ASN A 216 10.63 26.22 -24.09
N PHE A 217 11.38 27.30 -23.93
CA PHE A 217 11.43 28.39 -24.88
C PHE A 217 11.95 27.90 -26.24
N LYS A 218 13.08 27.18 -26.26
CA LYS A 218 13.62 26.61 -27.49
C LYS A 218 12.64 25.64 -28.15
N ASP A 219 12.04 24.74 -27.36
CA ASP A 219 11.12 23.73 -27.86
C ASP A 219 9.84 24.37 -28.41
N ASN A 220 9.17 25.22 -27.63
CA ASN A 220 7.89 25.83 -28.03
C ASN A 220 8.06 26.97 -29.04
N HIS A 221 9.06 27.84 -28.85
CA HIS A 221 9.30 29.01 -29.69
C HIS A 221 10.34 28.79 -30.78
N THR A 222 10.93 27.61 -30.99
CA THR A 222 11.89 27.43 -32.09
C THR A 222 11.62 26.16 -32.87
N LEU A 223 11.44 25.03 -32.17
CA LEU A 223 11.33 23.71 -32.79
C LEU A 223 9.89 23.26 -33.05
N HIS A 224 8.94 23.70 -32.22
CA HIS A 224 7.54 23.23 -32.21
C HIS A 224 6.54 24.40 -32.31
N ARG A 225 6.90 25.44 -33.07
CA ARG A 225 5.99 26.55 -33.37
C ARG A 225 4.76 26.01 -34.11
N LYS A 226 3.55 26.26 -33.58
CA LYS A 226 2.28 25.86 -34.20
C LYS A 226 2.08 26.41 -35.61
N ASN A 227 2.70 27.56 -35.91
CA ASN A 227 2.53 28.29 -37.16
C ASN A 227 3.45 27.78 -38.30
N LEU A 228 4.33 26.82 -38.02
CA LEU A 228 5.18 26.19 -39.04
C LEU A 228 4.72 24.74 -39.23
N PRO A 229 4.11 24.39 -40.37
CA PRO A 229 3.76 23.01 -40.66
C PRO A 229 5.04 22.18 -40.71
N ARG A 230 5.16 21.23 -39.78
CA ARG A 230 6.32 20.32 -39.75
C ARG A 230 6.19 19.35 -40.92
N LYS A 231 7.28 19.16 -41.67
CA LYS A 231 7.33 18.22 -42.81
C LYS A 231 6.97 16.78 -42.44
N SER A 232 7.06 16.41 -41.15
CA SER A 232 6.63 15.10 -40.63
C SER A 232 5.12 15.01 -40.32
N ALA A 233 4.40 16.13 -40.23
CA ALA A 233 2.95 16.13 -39.96
C ALA A 233 2.10 15.71 -41.17
N LEU A 234 2.71 15.65 -42.37
CA LEU A 234 2.08 15.09 -43.57
C LEU A 234 2.17 13.55 -43.64
N LEU A 235 2.78 12.89 -42.66
CA LEU A 235 3.00 11.44 -42.64
C LEU A 235 2.17 10.69 -41.59
N GLN A 236 1.11 11.30 -41.05
CA GLN A 236 0.23 10.66 -40.05
C GLN A 236 -1.27 10.77 -40.39
N ARG A 237 -1.65 10.48 -41.64
CA ARG A 237 -3.05 10.14 -41.97
C ARG A 237 -3.27 8.67 -42.32
N SER A 238 -2.22 7.85 -42.30
CA SER A 238 -2.30 6.41 -42.53
C SER A 238 -1.31 5.69 -41.63
N GLU A 239 -1.73 5.39 -40.40
CA GLU A 239 -1.21 4.29 -39.57
C GLU A 239 -1.98 4.30 -38.25
N GLY A 240 -3.28 4.00 -38.34
CA GLY A 240 -3.93 3.32 -37.23
C GLY A 240 -3.28 1.94 -37.10
N VAL A 241 -3.02 1.52 -35.86
CA VAL A 241 -2.35 0.26 -35.45
C VAL A 241 -0.85 0.44 -35.12
N VAL A 242 -0.60 1.08 -33.98
CA VAL A 242 0.67 0.96 -33.25
C VAL A 242 0.69 -0.43 -32.59
N GLY A 243 1.56 -1.35 -33.04
CA GLY A 243 1.75 -2.61 -32.29
C GLY A 243 2.50 -3.80 -32.92
N LYS A 244 2.97 -3.80 -34.17
CA LYS A 244 3.56 -5.02 -34.78
C LYS A 244 4.87 -4.89 -35.56
N ALA A 245 5.61 -3.78 -35.44
CA ALA A 245 6.85 -3.56 -36.21
C ALA A 245 8.14 -3.56 -35.36
N ALA A 246 8.11 -4.05 -34.12
CA ALA A 246 9.32 -4.41 -33.38
C ALA A 246 9.62 -5.90 -33.58
N SER A 247 9.80 -6.33 -34.84
CA SER A 247 10.33 -7.66 -35.14
C SER A 247 11.80 -7.73 -34.73
N GLN A 248 12.07 -8.71 -33.88
CA GLN A 248 13.34 -8.99 -33.23
C GLN A 248 14.44 -9.23 -34.27
N PHE A 249 15.46 -8.37 -34.32
CA PHE A 249 16.75 -8.73 -34.92
C PHE A 249 17.49 -9.67 -33.95
N ARG A 250 17.32 -10.98 -34.10
CA ARG A 250 18.25 -11.96 -33.52
C ARG A 250 19.45 -12.10 -34.45
N ARG A 251 20.63 -11.68 -34.00
CA ARG A 251 21.90 -12.00 -34.68
C ARG A 251 22.13 -13.52 -34.60
N ARG A 252 22.35 -14.15 -35.76
CA ARG A 252 23.11 -15.40 -35.86
C ARG A 252 24.59 -15.07 -35.84
#